data_AF-A0A3L7A5Z0-F1
#
_entry.id   AF-A0A3L7A5Z0-F1
#
_cell.length_a   1.000
_cell.length_b   1.000
_cell.length_c   1.000
_cell.angle_alpha   90.00
_cell.angle_beta   90.00
_cell.angle_gamma   90.00
#
_symmetry.space_group_name_H-M   'P 1'
#
loop_
_entity.id
_entity.type
_entity.pdbx_description
1 polymer ?
#
loop_
_entity_poly.entity_id
_entity_poly.type
_entity_poly.pdbx_seq_one_letter_code
_entity_poly.pdbx_strand_id
1 'polypeptide(L)' 'MTTPTLIQVHGGLRLHPVRPTLWRVVALDDRIVGHLEERETPEGPVFVAKRFSTLHSTFTALGEFWSADDAVDSLRCA' A
#
# COMPACT_ATOMS: atom_id res chain seq x y z
N MET A 1 -14.49 4.15 -16.57
CA MET A 1 -13.17 3.51 -16.34
C MET A 1 -12.26 4.59 -15.81
N THR A 2 -12.35 4.89 -14.52
CA THR A 2 -11.53 5.94 -13.90
C THR A 2 -10.38 5.21 -13.22
N THR A 3 -9.25 5.10 -13.89
CA THR A 3 -8.01 4.64 -13.27
C THR A 3 -7.65 5.69 -12.22
N PRO A 4 -7.78 5.42 -10.90
CA PRO A 4 -7.45 6.43 -9.92
C PRO A 4 -5.94 6.67 -10.05
N THR A 5 -5.60 7.92 -10.33
CA THR A 5 -4.22 8.40 -10.28
C THR A 5 -3.77 8.22 -8.83
N LEU A 6 -3.11 7.09 -8.54
CA LEU A 6 -2.60 6.62 -7.22
C LEU A 6 -1.46 7.52 -6.69
N ILE A 7 -1.53 8.82 -6.94
CA ILE A 7 -0.68 9.86 -6.37
C ILE A 7 -1.50 10.64 -5.32
N GLN A 8 -2.48 9.98 -4.70
CA GLN A 8 -3.29 10.59 -3.65
C GLN A 8 -2.59 10.37 -2.32
N VAL A 9 -2.13 11.48 -1.74
CA VAL A 9 -1.52 11.54 -0.42
C VAL A 9 -2.60 11.17 0.61
N HIS A 10 -2.85 9.89 0.84
CA HIS A 10 -3.88 9.44 1.78
C HIS A 10 -3.37 9.62 3.21
N GLY A 11 -4.01 10.53 3.96
CA GLY A 11 -3.76 10.69 5.39
C GLY A 11 -2.33 11.06 5.79
N GLY A 12 -1.54 11.63 4.89
CA GLY A 12 -0.12 11.92 5.12
C GLY A 12 0.84 10.77 4.78
N LEU A 13 0.40 9.83 3.94
CA LEU A 13 1.25 8.82 3.31
C LEU A 13 1.39 9.13 1.82
N ARG A 14 2.62 9.01 1.30
CA ARG A 14 2.96 9.14 -0.12
C ARG A 14 3.17 7.76 -0.72
N LEU A 15 2.52 7.52 -1.84
CA LEU A 15 2.66 6.29 -2.63
C LEU A 15 3.64 6.56 -3.78
N HIS A 16 4.79 5.92 -3.73
CA HIS A 16 5.79 5.98 -4.79
C HIS A 16 5.65 4.74 -5.69
N PRO A 17 5.25 4.90 -6.96
CA PRO A 17 5.15 3.76 -7.88
C PRO A 17 6.55 3.16 -8.11
N VAL A 18 6.71 1.87 -7.81
CA VAL A 18 7.94 1.09 -8.05
C VAL A 18 7.79 0.23 -9.29
N ARG A 19 6.62 -0.39 -9.47
CA ARG A 19 6.22 -1.11 -10.69
C ARG A 19 4.70 -0.90 -10.91
N PRO A 20 4.13 -1.29 -12.07
CA PRO A 20 2.72 -1.00 -12.39
C PRO A 20 1.72 -1.46 -11.32
N THR A 21 2.07 -2.50 -10.57
CA THR A 21 1.25 -3.13 -9.53
C THR A 21 1.88 -3.06 -8.14
N LEU A 22 2.86 -2.18 -7.91
CA LEU A 22 3.50 -2.02 -6.61
C LEU A 22 3.87 -0.57 -6.36
N TRP A 23 3.44 -0.10 -5.20
CA TRP A 23 3.75 1.20 -4.68
C TRP A 23 4.47 1.04 -3.35
N ARG A 24 5.47 1.88 -3.12
CA ARG A 24 6.13 2.03 -1.84
C ARG A 24 5.42 3.12 -1.05
N VAL A 25 5.01 2.79 0.17
CA VAL A 25 4.29 3.71 1.05
C VAL A 25 5.30 4.37 1.98
N VAL A 26 5.42 5.69 1.87
CA VAL A 26 6.36 6.53 2.63
C VAL A 26 5.55 7.55 3.41
N ALA A 27 5.78 7.64 4.72
CA ALA A 27 5.15 8.68 5.53
C ALA A 27 5.70 10.07 5.18
N LEU A 28 4.97 11.13 5.55
CA LEU A 28 5.45 12.51 5.38
C LEU A 28 6.80 12.78 6.09
N ASP A 29 7.14 12.00 7.11
CA ASP A 29 8.41 12.06 7.84
C ASP A 29 9.57 11.32 7.13
N ASP A 30 9.44 11.05 5.83
CA ASP A 30 10.38 10.26 5.00
C ASP A 30 10.56 8.78 5.45
N ARG A 31 9.82 8.36 6.47
CA ARG A 31 9.84 6.97 6.96
C ARG A 31 9.10 6.03 6.02
N ILE A 32 9.76 4.95 5.65
CA ILE A 32 9.15 3.86 4.87
C ILE A 32 8.21 3.07 5.78
N VAL A 33 6.91 3.09 5.49
CA VAL A 33 5.90 2.35 6.24
C VAL A 33 5.80 0.92 5.70
N GLY A 34 5.85 0.78 4.37
CA GLY A 34 5.71 -0.52 3.71
C GLY A 34 5.53 -0.43 2.21
N HIS A 35 4.84 -1.42 1.66
CA HIS A 35 4.47 -1.50 0.25
C HIS A 35 2.97 -1.79 0.12
N LEU A 36 2.39 -1.27 -0.95
CA LEU A 36 1.07 -1.60 -1.43
C LEU A 36 1.23 -2.33 -2.75
N GLU A 37 0.67 -3.53 -2.87
CA GLU A 37 0.73 -4.33 -4.10
C GLU A 37 -0.68 -4.53 -4.63
N GLU A 38 -0.92 -4.20 -5.90
CA GLU A 38 -2.17 -4.57 -6.58
C GLU A 38 -1.98 -5.96 -7.18
N ARG A 39 -2.96 -6.82 -6.97
CA ARG A 39 -2.97 -8.19 -7.44
C ARG A 39 -4.27 -8.39 -8.21
N GLU A 40 -4.15 -8.76 -9.46
CA GLU A 40 -5.32 -9.14 -10.25
C GLU A 40 -5.82 -10.50 -9.78
N THR A 41 -7.10 -10.58 -9.42
CA THR A 41 -7.77 -11.83 -9.03
C THR A 41 -8.95 -12.07 -9.99
N PRO A 42 -9.44 -13.32 -10.14
CA PRO A 42 -10.60 -13.62 -10.98
C PRO A 42 -11.87 -12.84 -10.60
N GLU A 43 -11.94 -12.32 -9.38
CA GLU A 43 -13.07 -11.54 -8.85
C GLU A 43 -12.85 -10.02 -9.00
N GLY A 44 -11.63 -9.58 -9.30
CA GLY A 44 -11.25 -8.17 -9.46
C GLY A 44 -9.85 -7.86 -8.92
N PRO A 45 -9.34 -6.62 -9.11
CA PRO A 45 -8.08 -6.21 -8.51
C PRO A 45 -8.22 -6.12 -6.97
N VAL A 46 -7.28 -6.73 -6.25
CA VAL A 46 -7.14 -6.60 -4.80
C VAL A 46 -5.84 -5.90 -4.45
N PHE A 47 -5.87 -5.09 -3.40
CA PHE A 47 -4.75 -4.33 -2.87
C PHE A 47 -4.21 -5.00 -1.61
N VAL A 48 -2.99 -5.50 -1.69
CA VAL A 48 -2.28 -6.16 -0.59
C VAL A 48 -1.37 -5.14 0.09
N ALA A 49 -1.70 -4.80 1.34
CA ALA A 49 -0.85 -3.96 2.17
C ALA A 49 0.22 -4.80 2.86
N LYS A 50 1.49 -4.48 2.63
CA LYS A 50 2.65 -5.17 3.21
C LYS A 50 3.43 -4.20 4.09
N ARG A 51 3.36 -4.38 5.41
CA ARG A 51 4.14 -3.59 6.37
C ARG A 51 5.55 -4.13 6.48
N PHE A 52 6.53 -3.23 6.50
CA PHE A 52 7.90 -3.61 6.82
C PHE A 52 8.07 -3.68 8.34
N SER A 53 8.37 -4.87 8.86
CA SER A 53 8.69 -5.06 10.27
C SER A 53 10.19 -4.89 10.46
N THR A 54 10.61 -3.78 11.08
CA THR A 54 12.03 -3.54 11.40
C THR A 54 12.57 -4.54 12.42
N LEU A 55 11.70 -5.07 13.28
CA LEU A 55 12.05 -6.06 14.32
C LEU A 55 12.47 -7.40 13.70
N HIS A 56 11.79 -7.84 12.64
CA HIS A 56 12.08 -9.12 11.98
C HIS A 56 12.82 -8.94 10.64
N SER A 57 13.00 -7.70 10.16
CA SER A 57 13.48 -7.40 8.80
C SER A 57 12.68 -8.13 7.70
N THR A 58 11.39 -8.36 7.95
CA THR A 58 10.49 -9.06 7.03
C THR A 58 9.34 -8.16 6.61
N PHE A 59 8.79 -8.45 5.43
CA PHE A 59 7.54 -7.85 4.98
C PHE A 59 6.38 -8.76 5.38
N THR A 60 5.52 -8.27 6.26
CA THR A 60 4.30 -8.97 6.64
C THR A 60 3.13 -8.34 5.90
N ALA A 61 2.40 -9.15 5.14
CA ALA A 61 1.11 -8.72 4.60
C ALA A 61 0.16 -8.48 5.78
N LEU A 62 -0.28 -7.23 5.96
CA LEU A 62 -1.28 -6.87 6.96
C LEU A 62 -2.66 -7.41 6.55
N GLY A 63 -2.93 -7.43 5.25
CA GLY A 63 -4.19 -7.90 4.69
C GLY A 63 -4.30 -7.66 3.20
N GLU A 64 -5.35 -8.25 2.63
CA GLU A 64 -5.79 -8.07 1.25
C GLU A 64 -7.10 -7.28 1.30
N PHE A 65 -7.18 -6.19 0.54
CA PHE A 65 -8.30 -5.25 0.57
C PHE A 65 -8.80 -5.02 -0.85
N TRP A 66 -10.09 -4.80 -1.02
CA TRP A 66 -10.66 -4.45 -2.33
C TRP A 66 -10.49 -2.96 -2.68
N SER A 67 -10.13 -2.15 -1.69
CA SER A 67 -9.89 -0.71 -1.81
C SER A 67 -8.46 -0.37 -1.44
N ALA A 68 -7.81 0.44 -2.28
CA ALA A 68 -6.48 0.97 -1.98
C ALA A 68 -6.48 1.87 -0.73
N ASP A 69 -7.59 2.57 -0.47
CA ASP A 69 -7.75 3.43 0.71
C ASP A 69 -7.68 2.63 2.03
N ASP A 70 -8.53 1.60 2.18
CA ASP A 70 -8.51 0.69 3.34
C ASP A 70 -7.13 0.06 3.59
N ALA A 71 -6.45 -0.35 2.50
CA ALA A 71 -5.12 -0.93 2.59
C ALA A 71 -4.09 0.07 3.13
N VAL A 72 -4.16 1.33 2.69
CA VAL A 72 -3.27 2.40 3.14
C VAL A 72 -3.62 2.85 4.57
N ASP A 73 -4.89 2.91 4.94
CA ASP A 73 -5.30 3.23 6.30
C ASP A 73 -4.85 2.15 7.31
N SER A 74 -4.94 0.87 6.94
CA SER A 74 -4.38 -0.21 7.76
C SER A 74 -2.87 -0.08 7.96
N LEU A 75 -2.13 0.38 6.95
CA LEU A 75 -0.69 0.65 7.07
C LEU A 75 -0.39 1.85 8.00
N ARG A 76 -1.32 2.79 8.11
CA ARG A 76 -1.21 3.96 9.01
C ARG A 76 -1.50 3.61 10.46
N CYS A 77 -2.51 2.77 10.71
CA CYS A 77 -2.96 2.40 12.05
C CYS A 77 -2.11 1.31 12.72
N ALA A 78 -1.33 0.55 11.94
CA ALA A 78 -0.44 -0.50 12.47
C ALA A 78 0.84 0.08 13.07
#